data_AF-A0A7V9P3C0-F1
#
_entry.id   AF-A0A7V9P3C0-F1
#
_cell.length_a   1.000
_cell.length_b   1.000
_cell.length_c   1.000
_cell.angle_alpha   90.00
_cell.angle_beta   90.00
_cell.angle_gamma   90.00
#
_symmetry.space_group_name_H-M   'P 1'
#
loop_
_entity.id
_entity.type
_entity.pdbx_description
1 polymer ?
#
loop_
_entity_poly.entity_id
_entity_poly.type
_entity_poly.pdbx_seq_one_letter_code
_entity_poly.pdbx_strand_id
1 'polypeptide(L)'
;MEDYSAKYKGEPVEVALFGGEYQEGTLTAYCLIEDVVHLELNGHILVPLQNVASLHCSSRCDAPEPDWPPRGLTDVEPETDDDEP
;
A
#
# COMPACT_ATOMS: atom_id res chain seq x y z
N MET A 1 -8.73 4.47 18.62
CA MET A 1 -8.45 4.35 17.18
C MET A 1 -9.22 3.15 16.71
N GLU A 2 -10.16 3.30 15.78
CA GLU A 2 -10.93 2.16 15.27
C GLU A 2 -9.98 1.20 14.53
N ASP A 3 -10.09 -0.09 14.86
CA ASP A 3 -9.23 -1.11 14.32
C ASP A 3 -9.75 -1.56 12.94
N TYR A 4 -9.24 -0.92 11.89
CA TYR A 4 -9.54 -1.29 10.50
C TYR A 4 -8.67 -2.43 9.98
N SER A 5 -7.80 -3.04 10.81
CA SER A 5 -6.90 -4.12 10.38
C SER A 5 -7.65 -5.32 9.82
N ALA A 6 -8.83 -5.61 10.38
CA ALA A 6 -9.69 -6.71 9.94
C ALA A 6 -10.28 -6.47 8.53
N LYS A 7 -10.45 -5.21 8.12
CA LYS A 7 -11.09 -4.87 6.83
C LYS A 7 -10.20 -5.22 5.64
N TYR A 8 -8.88 -5.17 5.80
CA TYR A 8 -7.92 -5.29 4.70
C TYR A 8 -7.09 -6.57 4.77
N LYS A 9 -7.36 -7.43 5.76
CA LYS A 9 -6.64 -8.69 5.92
C LYS A 9 -6.98 -9.64 4.78
N GLY A 10 -5.95 -10.09 4.07
CA GLY A 10 -6.07 -10.98 2.91
C GLY A 10 -6.27 -10.25 1.59
N GLU A 11 -6.38 -8.92 1.61
CA GLU A 11 -6.52 -8.13 0.39
C GLU A 11 -5.16 -7.91 -0.30
N PRO A 12 -5.15 -7.84 -1.64
CA PRO A 12 -3.98 -7.42 -2.39
C PRO A 12 -3.71 -5.94 -2.10
N VAL A 13 -2.45 -5.62 -1.82
CA VAL A 13 -1.99 -4.27 -1.50
C VAL A 13 -0.75 -3.90 -2.30
N GLU A 14 -0.63 -2.61 -2.56
CA GLU A 14 0.59 -1.99 -3.05
C GLU A 14 1.20 -1.18 -1.91
N VAL A 15 2.46 -1.47 -1.59
CA VAL A 15 3.22 -0.76 -0.56
C VAL A 15 4.38 -0.01 -1.19
N ALA A 16 4.52 1.27 -0.85
CA ALA A 16 5.71 2.05 -1.15
C ALA A 16 6.47 2.33 0.14
N LEU A 17 7.77 2.06 0.13
CA LEU A 17 8.67 2.37 1.24
C LEU A 17 9.38 3.69 0.97
N PHE A 18 9.75 4.43 2.02
CA PHE A 18 10.53 5.66 1.84
C PHE A 18 11.86 5.36 1.12
N GLY A 19 12.04 5.96 -0.07
CA GLY A 19 13.23 5.76 -0.91
C GLY A 19 13.27 4.44 -1.68
N GLY A 20 12.17 3.69 -1.71
CA GLY A 20 12.04 2.44 -2.46
C GLY A 20 11.02 2.50 -3.60
N GLU A 21 10.98 1.44 -4.39
CA GLU A 21 9.95 1.23 -5.42
C GLU A 21 8.66 0.67 -4.83
N TYR A 22 7.57 0.79 -5.60
CA TYR A 22 6.29 0.16 -5.27
C TYR A 22 6.42 -1.37 -5.34
N GLN A 23 5.86 -2.05 -4.33
CA GLN A 23 5.83 -3.50 -4.24
C GLN A 23 4.39 -3.97 -4.08
N GLU A 24 3.99 -4.93 -4.91
CA GLU A 24 2.72 -5.63 -4.78
C GLU A 24 2.84 -6.79 -3.78
N GLY A 25 1.78 -7.02 -3.01
CA GLY A 25 1.71 -8.14 -2.08
C GLY A 25 0.32 -8.36 -1.51
N THR A 26 0.23 -9.19 -0.46
CA THR A 26 -1.01 -9.44 0.26
C THR A 26 -0.84 -9.00 1.71
N LEU A 27 -1.76 -8.16 2.21
CA LEU A 27 -1.73 -7.75 3.61
C LEU A 27 -2.23 -8.90 4.49
N THR A 28 -1.32 -9.69 5.05
CA THR A 28 -1.69 -10.85 5.86
C THR A 28 -2.03 -10.51 7.31
N ALA A 29 -1.47 -9.42 7.84
CA ALA A 29 -1.75 -8.92 9.17
C ALA A 29 -1.33 -7.45 9.32
N TYR A 30 -2.04 -6.73 10.18
CA TYR A 30 -1.61 -5.43 10.71
C TYR A 30 -1.67 -5.53 12.23
N CYS A 31 -0.56 -5.26 12.91
CA CYS A 31 -0.47 -5.45 14.36
C CYS A 31 0.44 -4.41 15.01
N LEU A 32 0.13 -4.09 16.27
CA LEU A 32 1.06 -3.45 17.19
C LEU A 32 1.76 -4.55 17.97
N ILE A 33 3.08 -4.45 18.08
CA ILE A 33 3.91 -5.42 18.79
C ILE A 33 4.54 -4.70 19.98
N GLU A 34 4.21 -5.13 21.19
CA GLU A 34 4.74 -4.59 22.45
C GLU A 34 5.17 -5.74 23.36
N ASP A 35 6.23 -5.52 24.15
CA ASP A 35 6.73 -6.43 25.19
C ASP A 35 7.04 -7.88 24.73
N VAL A 36 7.40 -8.06 23.47
CA VAL A 36 7.80 -9.35 22.90
C VAL A 36 9.31 -9.39 22.64
N VAL A 37 9.99 -10.37 23.24
CA VAL A 37 11.45 -10.55 23.11
C VAL A 37 11.87 -11.22 21.80
N HIS A 38 10.99 -11.99 21.16
CA HIS A 38 11.28 -12.70 19.91
C HIS A 38 10.02 -12.94 19.07
N LEU A 39 10.14 -12.77 17.75
CA LEU A 39 9.08 -13.02 16.77
C LEU A 39 9.60 -13.91 15.64
N GLU A 40 8.90 -15.01 15.41
CA GLU A 40 9.15 -15.91 14.29
C GLU A 40 8.14 -15.63 13.17
N LEU A 41 8.66 -15.21 12.03
CA LEU A 41 7.88 -14.88 10.85
C LEU A 41 8.01 -16.04 9.88
N ASN A 42 7.04 -16.97 9.90
CA ASN A 42 6.98 -18.14 9.04
C ASN A 42 6.93 -17.77 7.53
N GLY A 43 8.03 -17.29 6.96
CA GLY A 43 8.13 -16.75 5.60
C GLY A 43 7.48 -15.37 5.41
N HIS A 44 7.06 -14.71 6.48
CA HIS A 44 6.43 -13.38 6.40
C HIS A 44 7.46 -12.27 6.59
N ILE A 45 7.21 -11.12 5.98
CA ILE A 45 8.02 -9.92 6.14
C ILE A 45 7.23 -8.94 7.00
N LEU A 46 7.83 -8.48 8.10
CA LEU A 46 7.30 -7.33 8.84
C LEU A 46 7.89 -6.06 8.27
N VAL A 47 7.02 -5.16 7.84
CA VAL A 47 7.38 -3.81 7.44
C VAL A 47 6.97 -2.88 8.57
N PRO A 48 7.92 -2.21 9.25
CA PRO A 48 7.58 -1.22 10.27
C PRO A 48 6.83 -0.05 9.65
N LEU A 49 5.78 0.42 10.31
CA LEU A 49 4.90 1.47 9.76
C LEU A 49 5.67 2.76 9.44
N GLN A 50 6.69 3.11 10.23
CA GLN A 50 7.53 4.29 9.97
C GLN A 50 8.31 4.22 8.66
N ASN A 51 8.47 3.03 8.08
CA ASN A 51 9.15 2.85 6.80
C ASN A 51 8.17 2.89 5.61
N VAL A 52 6.86 2.87 5.87
CA VAL A 52 5.81 2.90 4.86
C VAL A 52 5.52 4.35 4.49
N ALA A 53 5.76 4.69 3.22
CA ALA A 53 5.38 5.99 2.66
C ALA A 53 3.90 6.01 2.28
N SER A 54 3.40 4.92 1.68
CA SER A 54 1.99 4.73 1.37
C SER A 54 1.62 3.25 1.29
N LEU A 55 0.37 2.93 1.65
CA LEU A 55 -0.22 1.60 1.50
C LEU A 55 -1.56 1.73 0.80
N HIS A 56 -1.73 1.09 -0.35
CA HIS A 56 -2.96 1.10 -1.14
C HIS A 56 -3.56 -0.30 -1.18
N CYS A 57 -4.86 -0.43 -0.95
CA CYS A 57 -5.57 -1.67 -1.21
C CYS A 57 -6.04 -1.68 -2.67
N SER A 58 -5.51 -2.62 -3.45
CA SER A 58 -5.84 -2.79 -4.87
C SER A 58 -7.23 -3.38 -5.11
N SER A 59 -7.79 -4.10 -4.13
CA SER A 59 -9.22 -4.39 -4.11
C SER A 59 -9.96 -3.10 -3.80
N ARG A 60 -10.53 -2.47 -4.84
CA ARG A 60 -11.41 -1.29 -4.81
C ARG A 60 -11.72 -0.86 -3.37
N CYS A 61 -10.91 0.05 -2.85
CA CYS A 61 -11.30 0.82 -1.69
C CYS A 61 -12.71 1.34 -2.03
N ASP A 62 -13.74 1.07 -1.21
CA ASP A 62 -15.07 1.67 -1.33
C ASP A 62 -15.03 3.21 -1.15
N ALA A 63 -13.92 3.86 -1.53
CA ALA A 63 -13.82 5.27 -1.73
C ALA A 63 -14.89 5.63 -2.77
N PRO A 64 -15.86 6.50 -2.40
CA PRO A 64 -16.86 6.94 -3.35
C PRO A 64 -16.13 7.48 -4.60
N GLU A 65 -16.66 7.15 -5.78
CA GLU A 65 -16.10 7.48 -7.10
C GLU A 65 -15.51 8.91 -7.28
N PRO A 66 -15.94 9.99 -6.58
CA PRO A 66 -15.23 11.27 -6.67
C PRO A 66 -13.80 11.31 -6.09
N ASP A 67 -13.43 10.40 -5.18
CA ASP A 67 -12.17 10.49 -4.41
C ASP A 67 -11.09 9.48 -4.88
N TRP A 68 -11.38 8.71 -5.94
CA TRP A 68 -10.46 7.70 -6.47
C TRP A 68 -10.20 7.87 -7.99
N PRO A 69 -8.93 7.82 -8.43
CA PRO A 69 -7.71 7.78 -7.62
C PRO A 69 -7.39 9.15 -6.96
N PRO A 70 -6.58 9.19 -5.89
CA PRO A 70 -6.12 10.44 -5.30
C PRO A 70 -5.48 11.34 -6.37
N ARG A 71 -5.86 12.62 -6.39
CA ARG A 71 -5.24 13.61 -7.30
C ARG A 71 -3.72 13.59 -7.10
N GLY A 72 -2.99 13.25 -8.16
CA GLY A 72 -1.54 13.02 -8.15
C GLY A 72 -1.12 11.64 -8.65
N LEU A 73 -2.03 10.66 -8.75
CA LEU A 73 -1.78 9.36 -9.38
C LEU A 73 -2.07 9.36 -10.89
N THR A 74 -2.82 10.35 -11.38
CA THR A 74 -3.17 10.53 -12.81
C THR A 74 -2.12 11.30 -13.61
N ASP A 75 -1.10 11.87 -12.97
CA ASP A 75 -0.08 12.71 -13.62
C ASP A 75 1.10 11.88 -14.19
N VAL A 76 0.79 10.74 -14.79
CA VAL A 76 1.66 10.14 -15.82
C VAL A 76 0.95 10.42 -17.14
N GLU A 77 1.09 11.65 -17.62
CA GLU A 77 0.73 11.97 -19.00
C GLU A 77 1.56 11.06 -19.91
N PRO A 78 0.95 10.31 -20.86
CA PRO A 78 1.75 9.72 -21.92
C PRO A 78 2.38 10.88 -22.68
N GLU A 79 3.71 10.95 -22.69
CA GLU A 79 4.44 11.80 -23.62
C GLU A 79 4.06 11.33 -25.04
N THR A 80 3.02 11.95 -25.62
CA THR A 80 2.77 11.88 -27.05
C THR A 80 3.95 12.57 -27.71
N ASP A 81 4.88 11.72 -28.15
CA ASP A 81 6.01 12.06 -29.02
C ASP A 81 5.48 12.88 -30.21
N ASP A 82 5.88 14.14 -30.22
CA ASP A 82 5.61 15.13 -31.25
C ASP A 82 6.49 14.77 -32.47
N ASP A 83 6.00 13.88 -33.34
CA ASP A 83 6.61 13.65 -34.66
C ASP A 83 5.55 13.80 -35.76
N GLU A 84 5.46 15.06 -36.23
CA GLU A 84 4.76 15.55 -37.41
C GLU A 84 5.27 14.85 -38.70
N PRO A 85 4.42 14.71 -39.73
CA PRO A 85 4.58 15.63 -40.87
C PRO A 85 3.28 16.15 -41.50
#